data_AF-A0A960E7J7-F1
#
_entry.id   AF-A0A960E7J7-F1
#
_cell.length_a   1.000
_cell.length_b   1.000
_cell.length_c   1.000
_cell.angle_alpha   90.00
_cell.angle_beta   90.00
_cell.angle_gamma   90.00
#
_symmetry.space_group_name_H-M   'P 1'
#
loop_
_entity.id
_entity.type
_entity.pdbx_description
1 polymer ?
#
loop_
_entity_poly.entity_id
_entity_poly.type
_entity_poly.pdbx_seq_one_letter_code
_entity_poly.pdbx_strand_id
1 'polypeptide(L)'
;IWATANKDAKAGQFASSDLRNFHETVQHYAALVSGLYGLPMRYLGLNHANPPSADGIRADEARLVKRAERKMSVAGDQLGRTMAMWLKFKTGEFPDGNRIKVEWFDAATPTYASKADAVQKLTGGKPILSREGGWDELGWSEARKARERDLLEAEEADPVLERVTRELINAGTASSG
;
A
#
# COMPACT_ATOMS: atom_id res chain seq x y z
N ILE A 1 26.58 -5.47 -63.47
CA ILE A 1 26.98 -6.41 -62.40
C ILE A 1 28.03 -7.33 -63.00
N TRP A 2 29.30 -7.12 -62.66
CA TRP A 2 30.42 -7.96 -63.11
C TRP A 2 31.28 -8.30 -61.90
N ALA A 3 30.92 -9.42 -61.27
CA ALA A 3 31.73 -10.20 -60.36
C ALA A 3 31.03 -11.57 -60.39
N THR A 4 31.51 -12.54 -61.15
CA THR A 4 32.67 -13.36 -60.80
C THR A 4 33.30 -13.99 -62.05
N ALA A 5 34.62 -13.83 -62.23
CA ALA A 5 35.40 -14.53 -63.27
C ALA A 5 36.18 -15.73 -62.69
N ASN A 6 35.74 -16.28 -61.55
CA ASN A 6 36.40 -17.41 -60.89
C ASN A 6 35.40 -18.55 -60.65
N LYS A 7 35.74 -19.73 -61.18
CA LYS A 7 34.91 -20.94 -61.27
C LYS A 7 34.78 -21.69 -59.93
N ASP A 8 35.61 -21.34 -58.95
CA ASP A 8 35.60 -21.92 -57.58
C ASP A 8 35.09 -20.93 -56.52
N ALA A 9 34.52 -19.79 -56.92
CA ALA A 9 34.03 -18.78 -55.98
C ALA A 9 32.74 -19.24 -55.29
N LYS A 10 32.86 -19.78 -54.07
CA LYS A 10 31.72 -20.03 -53.19
C LYS A 10 31.32 -18.75 -52.48
N ALA A 11 30.11 -18.25 -52.76
CA ALA A 11 29.50 -17.19 -51.95
C ALA A 11 29.21 -17.74 -50.55
N GLY A 12 29.82 -17.14 -49.51
CA GLY A 12 29.56 -17.51 -48.12
C GLY A 12 28.13 -17.18 -47.71
N GLN A 13 27.60 -17.90 -46.73
CA GLN A 13 26.28 -17.62 -46.16
C GLN A 13 26.33 -16.31 -45.37
N PHE A 14 25.49 -15.34 -45.72
CA PHE A 14 25.37 -14.10 -44.97
C PHE A 14 24.76 -14.39 -43.60
N ALA A 15 25.32 -13.81 -42.53
CA ALA A 15 24.76 -13.94 -41.19
C ALA A 15 23.33 -13.42 -41.19
N SER A 16 22.39 -14.25 -40.76
CA SER A 16 20.98 -13.86 -40.62
C SER A 16 20.87 -12.69 -39.67
N SER A 17 19.98 -11.74 -39.95
CA SER A 17 19.77 -10.57 -39.11
C SER A 17 19.33 -11.02 -37.71
N ASP A 18 20.07 -10.60 -36.69
CA ASP A 18 19.83 -11.01 -35.31
C ASP A 18 18.92 -10.00 -34.60
N LEU A 19 17.70 -10.44 -34.30
CA LEU A 19 16.71 -9.61 -33.61
C LEU A 19 17.04 -9.38 -32.12
N ARG A 20 18.04 -10.08 -31.56
CA ARG A 20 18.47 -9.90 -30.16
C ARG A 20 18.89 -8.47 -29.85
N ASN A 21 19.55 -7.80 -30.80
CA ASN A 21 19.99 -6.41 -30.65
C ASN A 21 18.83 -5.45 -30.34
N PHE A 22 17.65 -5.67 -30.91
CA PHE A 22 16.46 -4.85 -30.63
C PHE A 22 15.93 -5.09 -29.22
N HIS A 23 15.89 -6.35 -28.79
CA HIS A 23 15.43 -6.70 -27.46
C HIS A 23 16.37 -6.15 -26.37
N GLU A 24 17.68 -6.26 -26.56
CA GLU A 24 18.69 -5.71 -25.66
C GLU A 24 18.61 -4.19 -25.56
N THR A 25 18.38 -3.51 -26.69
CA THR A 25 18.18 -2.05 -26.73
C THR A 25 16.94 -1.63 -25.92
N VAL A 26 15.83 -2.35 -26.06
CA VAL A 26 14.61 -2.08 -25.28
C VAL A 26 14.85 -2.32 -23.79
N GLN A 27 15.54 -3.41 -23.42
CA GLN A 27 15.91 -3.67 -22.03
C GLN A 27 16.80 -2.56 -21.45
N HIS A 28 17.75 -2.05 -22.23
CA HIS A 28 18.61 -0.95 -21.82
C HIS A 28 17.81 0.32 -21.53
N TYR A 29 16.89 0.71 -22.42
CA TYR A 29 16.03 1.86 -22.18
C TYR A 29 15.12 1.67 -20.97
N ALA A 30 14.57 0.48 -20.77
CA ALA A 30 13.79 0.18 -19.57
C ALA A 30 14.63 0.38 -18.30
N ALA A 31 15.88 -0.11 -18.28
CA ALA A 31 16.81 0.08 -17.16
C ALA A 31 17.06 1.56 -16.85
N LEU A 32 17.27 2.40 -17.88
CA LEU A 32 17.44 3.85 -17.72
C LEU A 32 16.18 4.50 -17.13
N VAL A 33 15.00 4.17 -17.65
CA VAL A 33 13.72 4.70 -17.18
C VAL A 33 13.49 4.35 -15.71
N SER A 34 13.72 3.10 -15.32
CA SER A 34 13.59 2.68 -13.93
C SER A 34 14.58 3.37 -13.00
N GLY A 35 15.84 3.54 -13.42
CA GLY A 35 16.83 4.29 -12.66
C GLY A 35 16.40 5.74 -12.42
N LEU A 36 15.92 6.41 -13.46
CA LEU A 36 15.50 7.81 -13.41
C LEU A 36 14.23 8.01 -12.57
N TYR A 37 13.18 7.26 -12.89
CA TYR A 37 11.86 7.41 -12.27
C TYR A 37 11.70 6.63 -10.98
N GLY A 38 12.65 5.76 -10.62
CA GLY A 38 12.59 4.93 -9.44
C GLY A 38 11.48 3.87 -9.52
N LEU A 39 11.08 3.48 -10.72
CA LEU A 39 10.03 2.50 -10.97
C LEU A 39 10.62 1.08 -10.92
N PRO A 40 9.92 0.10 -10.35
CA PRO A 40 10.34 -1.31 -10.44
C PRO A 40 10.46 -1.81 -11.89
N MET A 41 11.50 -2.60 -12.22
CA MET A 41 11.70 -3.23 -13.53
C MET A 41 10.49 -4.02 -14.02
N ARG A 42 9.84 -4.72 -13.10
CA ARG A 42 8.61 -5.49 -13.34
C ARG A 42 7.46 -4.66 -13.91
N TYR A 43 7.39 -3.35 -13.61
CA TYR A 43 6.36 -2.47 -14.17
C TYR A 43 6.60 -2.17 -15.66
N LEU A 44 7.83 -2.38 -16.14
CA LEU A 44 8.22 -2.20 -17.54
C LEU A 44 8.12 -3.51 -18.35
N GLY A 45 7.47 -4.55 -17.79
CA GLY A 45 7.29 -5.84 -18.44
C GLY A 45 8.54 -6.75 -18.42
N LEU A 46 9.62 -6.31 -17.80
CA LEU A 46 10.83 -7.11 -17.60
C LEU A 46 10.70 -7.90 -16.29
N ASN A 47 10.00 -9.04 -16.38
CA ASN A 47 9.97 -10.01 -15.28
C ASN A 47 11.07 -11.04 -15.47
N HIS A 48 11.96 -11.16 -14.48
CA HIS A 48 12.78 -12.35 -14.34
C HIS A 48 11.89 -13.53 -13.93
N ALA A 49 12.27 -14.75 -14.31
CA ALA A 49 11.43 -15.95 -14.27
C ALA A 49 10.89 -16.37 -12.89
N ASN A 50 11.28 -15.70 -11.79
CA ASN A 50 10.82 -16.05 -10.46
C ASN A 50 9.77 -15.03 -9.97
N PRO A 51 8.53 -15.46 -9.66
CA PRO A 51 7.54 -14.61 -9.02
C PRO A 51 8.14 -13.99 -7.74
N PRO A 52 8.12 -12.66 -7.61
CA PRO A 52 8.70 -12.02 -6.43
C PRO A 52 7.86 -12.34 -5.20
N SER A 53 8.52 -12.73 -4.11
CA SER A 53 7.87 -12.88 -2.79
C SER A 53 7.30 -11.54 -2.34
N ALA A 54 6.34 -11.55 -1.40
CA ALA A 54 5.74 -10.33 -0.86
C ALA A 54 6.79 -9.32 -0.36
N ASP A 55 7.85 -9.79 0.30
CA ASP A 55 8.96 -8.93 0.74
C ASP A 55 9.81 -8.40 -0.42
N GLY A 56 10.00 -9.20 -1.48
CA GLY A 56 10.62 -8.74 -2.72
C GLY A 56 9.78 -7.68 -3.44
N ILE A 57 8.45 -7.76 -3.38
CA ILE A 57 7.56 -6.70 -3.90
C ILE A 57 7.74 -5.42 -3.08
N ARG A 58 7.71 -5.51 -1.75
CA ARG A 58 7.89 -4.36 -0.87
C ARG A 58 9.25 -3.69 -1.05
N ALA A 59 10.32 -4.47 -1.16
CA ALA A 59 11.66 -3.94 -1.36
C ALA A 59 11.79 -3.16 -2.69
N ASP A 60 11.19 -3.69 -3.77
CA ASP A 60 11.18 -3.02 -5.07
C ASP A 60 10.35 -1.73 -5.05
N GLU A 61 9.19 -1.74 -4.40
CA GLU A 61 8.28 -0.60 -4.31
C GLU A 61 8.73 0.45 -3.28
N ALA A 62 9.63 0.13 -2.35
CA ALA A 62 10.04 1.01 -1.26
C ALA A 62 10.54 2.39 -1.73
N ARG A 63 11.27 2.46 -2.86
CA ARG A 63 11.72 3.74 -3.42
C ARG A 63 10.56 4.57 -3.97
N LEU A 64 9.59 3.92 -4.60
CA LEU A 64 8.39 4.57 -5.13
C LEU A 64 7.51 5.08 -3.99
N VAL A 65 7.27 4.24 -2.98
CA VAL A 65 6.48 4.58 -1.78
C VAL A 65 7.09 5.79 -1.05
N LYS A 66 8.40 5.78 -0.77
CA LYS A 66 9.08 6.92 -0.13
C LYS A 66 8.97 8.23 -0.93
N ARG A 67 8.95 8.15 -2.27
CA ARG A 67 8.73 9.33 -3.12
C ARG A 67 7.28 9.82 -3.02
N ALA A 68 6.31 8.91 -2.95
CA ALA A 68 4.91 9.23 -2.74
C ALA A 68 4.68 9.89 -1.37
N GLU A 69 5.17 9.30 -0.29
CA GLU A 69 5.07 9.83 1.07
C GLU A 69 5.65 11.25 1.19
N ARG A 70 6.79 11.50 0.53
CA ARG A 70 7.39 12.83 0.49
C ARG A 70 6.48 13.85 -0.18
N LYS A 71 5.81 13.47 -1.27
CA LYS A 71 4.84 14.34 -1.96
C LYS A 71 3.59 14.56 -1.10
N MET A 72 3.11 13.51 -0.44
CA MET A 72 1.96 13.58 0.46
C MET A 72 2.23 14.52 1.64
N SER A 73 3.43 14.48 2.23
CA SER A 73 3.81 15.43 3.28
C SER A 73 3.74 16.88 2.80
N VAL A 74 4.34 17.20 1.65
CA VAL A 74 4.34 18.57 1.11
C VAL A 74 2.91 19.01 0.73
N ALA A 75 2.15 18.15 0.08
CA ALA A 75 0.77 18.43 -0.30
C ALA A 75 -0.13 18.58 0.94
N GLY A 76 0.09 17.75 1.96
CA GLY A 76 -0.63 17.80 3.23
C GLY A 76 -0.42 19.11 3.96
N ASP A 77 0.82 19.62 4.01
CA ASP A 77 1.13 20.93 4.59
C ASP A 77 0.41 22.06 3.86
N GLN A 78 0.37 22.01 2.51
CA GLN A 78 -0.31 23.01 1.69
C GLN A 78 -1.83 22.98 1.87
N LEU A 79 -2.41 21.79 1.94
CA LEU A 79 -3.85 21.60 2.19
C LEU A 79 -4.22 22.06 3.61
N GLY A 80 -3.40 21.74 4.62
CA GLY A 80 -3.61 22.21 5.99
C GLY A 80 -3.61 23.74 6.10
N ARG A 81 -2.68 24.41 5.40
CA ARG A 81 -2.65 25.88 5.31
C ARG A 81 -3.89 26.45 4.61
N THR A 82 -4.33 25.82 3.52
CA THR A 82 -5.55 26.21 2.81
C THR A 82 -6.77 26.13 3.73
N MET A 83 -6.88 25.06 4.51
CA MET A 83 -7.96 24.89 5.48
C MET A 83 -7.90 25.90 6.63
N ALA A 84 -6.70 26.25 7.10
CA ALA A 84 -6.52 27.30 8.11
C ALA A 84 -6.98 28.67 7.59
N MET A 85 -6.72 28.95 6.31
CA MET A 85 -7.20 30.16 5.65
C MET A 85 -8.72 30.18 5.48
N TRP A 86 -9.31 29.05 5.11
CA TRP A 86 -10.77 28.88 5.08
C TRP A 86 -11.39 29.14 6.46
N LEU A 87 -10.79 28.59 7.52
CA LEU A 87 -11.28 28.79 8.89
C LEU A 87 -11.25 30.27 9.27
N LYS A 88 -10.17 30.99 8.94
CA LYS A 88 -10.08 32.43 9.15
C LYS A 88 -11.20 33.20 8.47
N PHE A 89 -11.53 32.88 7.22
CA PHE A 89 -12.64 33.55 6.54
C PHE A 89 -14.00 33.27 7.19
N LYS A 90 -14.15 32.10 7.84
CA LYS A 90 -15.38 31.72 8.53
C LYS A 90 -15.51 32.33 9.93
N THR A 91 -14.44 32.36 10.70
CA THR A 91 -14.47 32.74 12.13
C THR A 91 -13.89 34.12 12.41
N GLY A 92 -13.16 34.72 11.47
CA GLY A 92 -12.45 36.00 11.64
C GLY A 92 -11.06 35.86 12.25
N GLU A 93 -10.71 34.69 12.79
CA GLU A 93 -9.46 34.45 13.51
C GLU A 93 -8.67 33.30 12.89
N PHE A 94 -7.34 33.40 12.90
CA PHE A 94 -6.52 32.25 12.53
C PHE A 94 -6.58 31.19 13.64
N PRO A 95 -6.65 29.89 13.30
CA PRO A 95 -6.44 28.84 14.29
C PRO A 95 -5.05 28.94 14.89
N ASP A 96 -4.95 28.71 16.21
CA ASP A 96 -3.67 28.75 16.93
C ASP A 96 -2.69 27.72 16.39
N GLY A 97 -1.61 28.19 15.76
CA GLY A 97 -0.53 27.35 15.24
C GLY A 97 -0.95 26.44 14.07
N ASN A 98 -0.27 25.29 13.93
CA ASN A 98 -0.52 24.31 12.87
C ASN A 98 -1.49 23.22 13.32
N ARG A 99 -2.72 23.61 13.70
CA ARG A 99 -3.73 22.67 14.23
C ARG A 99 -4.41 21.80 13.18
N ILE A 100 -4.31 22.17 11.90
CA ILE A 100 -4.96 21.42 10.83
C ILE A 100 -3.90 20.61 10.10
N LYS A 101 -3.93 19.30 10.31
CA LYS A 101 -3.04 18.34 9.65
C LYS A 101 -3.87 17.46 8.72
N VAL A 102 -3.33 17.22 7.52
CA VAL A 102 -3.89 16.23 6.61
C VAL A 102 -3.29 14.87 6.94
N GLU A 103 -4.16 13.91 7.19
CA GLU A 103 -3.80 12.51 7.34
C GLU A 103 -4.03 11.80 6.01
N TRP A 104 -3.00 11.09 5.56
CA TRP A 104 -3.03 10.35 4.32
C TRP A 104 -3.01 8.85 4.64
N PHE A 105 -3.69 8.07 3.80
CA PHE A 105 -3.52 6.62 3.81
C PHE A 105 -2.09 6.23 3.42
N ASP A 106 -1.66 5.07 3.89
CA ASP A 106 -0.40 4.44 3.46
C ASP A 106 -0.34 4.35 1.93
N ALA A 107 0.79 4.80 1.38
CA ALA A 107 1.06 4.81 -0.06
C ALA A 107 1.56 3.47 -0.59
N ALA A 108 1.97 2.55 0.29
CA ALA A 108 2.34 1.20 -0.10
C ALA A 108 1.11 0.42 -0.57
N THR A 109 1.31 -0.50 -1.51
CA THR A 109 0.29 -1.48 -1.90
C THR A 109 0.00 -2.38 -0.70
N PRO A 110 -1.13 -2.22 0.03
CA PRO A 110 -1.33 -2.99 1.24
C PRO A 110 -1.94 -4.32 0.85
N THR A 111 -1.31 -5.43 1.26
CA THR A 111 -2.06 -6.68 1.32
C THR A 111 -2.98 -6.60 2.54
N TYR A 112 -4.28 -6.81 2.35
CA TYR A 112 -5.27 -6.75 3.42
C TYR A 112 -4.87 -7.63 4.63
N ALA A 113 -4.25 -8.78 4.34
CA ALA A 113 -3.73 -9.70 5.35
C ALA A 113 -2.62 -9.12 6.24
N SER A 114 -1.70 -8.31 5.68
CA SER A 114 -0.64 -7.71 6.51
C SER A 114 -1.18 -6.60 7.40
N LYS A 115 -2.20 -5.86 6.95
CA LYS A 115 -2.87 -4.84 7.78
C LYS A 115 -3.63 -5.46 8.94
N ALA A 116 -4.41 -6.51 8.69
CA ALA A 116 -5.18 -7.19 9.73
C ALA A 116 -4.28 -7.85 10.80
N ASP A 117 -3.20 -8.52 10.39
CA ASP A 117 -2.22 -9.13 11.32
C ASP A 117 -1.45 -8.06 12.14
N ALA A 118 -1.10 -6.93 11.52
CA ALA A 118 -0.48 -5.81 12.24
C ALA A 118 -1.41 -5.21 13.30
N VAL A 119 -2.69 -5.01 12.96
CA VAL A 119 -3.69 -4.49 13.91
C VAL A 119 -3.90 -5.46 15.08
N GLN A 120 -4.00 -6.77 14.82
CA GLN A 120 -4.15 -7.79 15.86
C GLN A 120 -2.92 -7.84 16.79
N LYS A 121 -1.71 -7.71 16.25
CA LYS A 121 -0.47 -7.65 17.03
C LYS A 121 -0.38 -6.38 17.89
N LEU A 122 -0.86 -5.25 17.38
CA LEU A 122 -0.89 -3.98 18.12
C LEU A 122 -1.94 -3.96 19.26
N THR A 123 -2.95 -4.83 19.20
CA THR A 123 -4.00 -4.95 20.23
C THR A 123 -3.76 -6.07 21.26
N GLY A 124 -2.96 -7.09 20.93
CA GLY A 124 -2.82 -8.35 21.68
C GLY A 124 -1.98 -8.36 22.97
N GLY A 125 -1.92 -7.29 23.76
CA GLY A 125 -1.22 -7.35 25.07
C GLY A 125 -1.54 -6.23 26.06
N LYS A 126 -1.69 -5.00 25.56
CA LYS A 126 -2.40 -3.88 26.16
C LYS A 126 -2.93 -3.06 24.98
N PRO A 127 -4.23 -2.69 24.92
CA PRO A 127 -4.72 -1.95 23.77
C PRO A 127 -4.09 -0.56 23.79
N ILE A 128 -3.05 -0.36 22.97
CA ILE A 128 -2.50 0.97 22.70
C ILE A 128 -3.48 1.73 21.78
N LEU A 129 -4.26 0.98 20.99
CA LEU A 129 -5.23 1.49 20.03
C LEU A 129 -6.65 1.18 20.49
N SER A 130 -7.54 2.17 20.37
CA SER A 130 -8.97 1.98 20.57
C SER A 130 -9.57 1.17 19.41
N ARG A 131 -10.80 0.68 19.61
CA ARG A 131 -11.58 0.01 18.55
C ARG A 131 -11.69 0.88 17.29
N GLU A 132 -11.95 2.17 17.47
CA GLU A 132 -12.05 3.12 16.34
C GLU A 132 -10.69 3.37 15.67
N GLY A 133 -9.61 3.51 16.45
CA GLY A 133 -8.28 3.63 15.89
C GLY A 133 -7.89 2.40 15.06
N GLY A 134 -8.34 1.21 15.45
CA GLY A 134 -8.15 -0.01 14.64
C GLY A 134 -8.86 0.07 13.29
N TRP A 135 -10.06 0.64 13.23
CA TRP A 135 -10.79 0.84 11.97
C TRP A 135 -10.18 1.94 11.10
N ASP A 136 -9.59 2.96 11.72
CA ASP A 136 -8.83 4.01 11.03
C ASP A 136 -7.61 3.42 10.31
N GLU A 137 -6.83 2.58 11.00
CA GLU A 137 -5.65 1.89 10.42
C GLU A 137 -6.03 0.93 9.28
N LEU A 138 -7.20 0.28 9.38
CA LEU A 138 -7.75 -0.54 8.31
C LEU A 138 -8.28 0.28 7.13
N GLY A 139 -8.37 1.60 7.25
CA GLY A 139 -8.85 2.52 6.23
C GLY A 139 -10.34 2.38 5.94
N TRP A 140 -11.13 2.02 6.95
CA TRP A 140 -12.58 1.90 6.79
C TRP A 140 -13.23 3.28 6.61
N SER A 141 -14.26 3.36 5.78
CA SER A 141 -15.04 4.59 5.62
C SER A 141 -15.91 4.86 6.85
N GLU A 142 -16.23 6.13 7.12
CA GLU A 142 -17.12 6.50 8.24
C GLU A 142 -18.48 5.80 8.19
N ALA A 143 -19.05 5.66 6.99
CA ALA A 143 -20.31 4.94 6.82
C ALA A 143 -20.20 3.45 7.19
N ARG A 144 -19.04 2.83 6.98
CA ARG A 144 -18.79 1.45 7.42
C ARG A 144 -18.61 1.39 8.93
N LYS A 145 -17.81 2.27 9.52
CA LYS A 145 -17.63 2.35 10.98
C LYS A 145 -18.95 2.58 11.70
N ALA A 146 -19.84 3.41 11.15
CA ALA A 146 -21.18 3.64 11.68
C ALA A 146 -21.99 2.34 11.76
N ARG A 147 -22.05 1.58 10.65
CA ARG A 147 -22.74 0.28 10.64
C ARG A 147 -22.16 -0.70 11.67
N GLU A 148 -20.85 -0.73 11.82
CA GLU A 148 -20.18 -1.63 12.77
C GLU A 148 -20.42 -1.21 14.22
N ARG A 149 -20.53 0.10 14.51
CA ARG A 149 -21.00 0.57 15.82
C ARG A 149 -22.42 0.09 16.09
N ASP A 150 -23.33 0.27 15.13
CA ASP A 150 -24.73 -0.15 15.27
C ASP A 150 -24.85 -1.66 15.50
N LEU A 151 -24.03 -2.46 14.80
CA LEU A 151 -23.99 -3.92 14.97
C LEU A 151 -23.44 -4.31 16.35
N LEU A 152 -22.36 -3.68 16.80
CA LEU A 152 -21.77 -3.96 18.11
C LEU A 152 -22.70 -3.52 19.26
N GLU A 153 -23.39 -2.39 19.11
CA GLU A 153 -24.43 -1.97 20.05
C GLU A 153 -25.59 -2.96 20.09
N ALA A 154 -25.98 -3.54 18.95
CA ALA A 154 -27.00 -4.58 18.89
C ALA A 154 -26.53 -5.91 19.51
N GLU A 155 -25.26 -6.29 19.35
CA GLU A 155 -24.66 -7.47 20.00
C GLU A 155 -24.55 -7.30 21.52
N GLU A 156 -24.11 -6.11 21.99
CA GLU A 156 -24.05 -5.79 23.42
C GLU A 156 -25.45 -5.76 24.06
N ALA A 157 -26.47 -5.36 23.30
CA ALA A 157 -27.86 -5.34 23.75
C ALA A 157 -28.57 -6.71 23.64
N ASP A 158 -27.92 -7.77 23.14
CA ASP A 158 -28.55 -9.09 23.00
C ASP A 158 -28.65 -9.80 24.38
N PRO A 159 -29.87 -10.00 24.92
CA PRO A 159 -30.07 -10.66 26.21
C PRO A 159 -29.61 -12.13 26.25
N VAL A 160 -29.34 -12.75 25.10
CA VAL A 160 -28.76 -14.10 25.03
C VAL A 160 -27.29 -14.10 25.43
N LEU A 161 -26.51 -13.10 24.98
CA LEU A 161 -25.10 -12.95 25.35
C LEU A 161 -24.92 -12.68 26.84
N GLU A 162 -25.78 -11.84 27.42
CA GLU A 162 -25.81 -11.54 28.86
C GLU A 162 -26.14 -12.80 29.69
N ARG A 163 -27.06 -13.65 29.20
CA ARG A 163 -27.44 -14.89 29.89
C ARG A 163 -26.31 -15.92 29.85
N VAL A 164 -25.65 -16.09 28.70
CA VAL A 164 -24.51 -17.02 28.53
C VAL A 164 -23.30 -16.58 29.35
N THR A 165 -22.96 -15.28 29.35
CA THR A 165 -21.87 -14.77 30.19
C THR A 165 -22.17 -14.93 31.68
N ARG A 166 -23.40 -14.67 32.11
CA ARG A 166 -23.84 -14.89 33.50
C ARG A 166 -23.78 -16.36 33.91
N GLU A 167 -24.21 -17.28 33.03
CA GLU A 167 -24.12 -18.73 33.27
C GLU A 167 -22.68 -19.22 33.36
N LEU A 168 -21.76 -18.72 32.51
CA LEU A 168 -20.34 -19.06 32.56
C LEU A 168 -19.67 -18.55 33.84
N ILE A 169 -19.99 -17.33 34.28
CA ILE A 169 -19.49 -16.77 35.54
C ILE A 169 -19.98 -17.59 36.75
N ASN A 170 -21.28 -17.93 36.77
CA ASN A 170 -21.86 -18.74 37.83
C ASN A 170 -21.29 -20.17 37.87
N ALA A 171 -21.07 -20.79 36.71
CA ALA A 171 -20.46 -22.11 36.61
C ALA A 171 -18.99 -22.13 37.11
N GLY A 172 -18.23 -21.07 36.83
CA GLY A 172 -16.86 -20.93 37.33
C GLY A 172 -16.77 -20.74 38.84
N THR A 173 -17.75 -20.06 39.47
CA THR A 173 -17.81 -19.90 40.92
C THR A 173 -18.27 -21.16 41.67
N ALA A 174 -19.06 -22.02 41.01
CA ALA A 174 -19.55 -23.27 41.59
C ALA A 174 -18.50 -24.40 41.59
N SER A 175 -17.46 -24.33 40.75
CA SER A 175 -16.37 -25.32 40.72
C SER A 175 -15.21 -25.04 41.69
N SER A 176 -15.28 -23.94 42.45
CA SER A 176 -14.22 -23.48 43.36
C SER A 176 -14.58 -23.51 44.85
N GLY A 177 -15.70 -24.13 45.23
CA GLY A 177 -16.10 -24.41 46.61
C GLY A 177 -16.29 -25.90 46.84
#